data_AF-A0A0F3N5I2-F1
#
_entry.id   AF-A0A0F3N5I2-F1
#
_cell.length_a   1.000
_cell.length_b   1.000
_cell.length_c   1.000
_cell.angle_alpha   90.00
_cell.angle_beta   90.00
_cell.angle_gamma   90.00
#
_symmetry.space_group_name_H-M   'P 1'
#
loop_
_entity.id
_entity.type
_entity.pdbx_description
1 polymer ?
#
loop_
_entity_poly.entity_id
_entity_poly.type
_entity_poly.pdbx_seq_one_letter_code
_entity_poly.pdbx_strand_id
1 'polypeptide(L)'
;MAYDVVTGQTDNLAAALAKTSGKDFVQFANAVEISHSEIGKKVCVTKQHGSTPSTFGTYSDSTPVGSRSTEAKTAICGGEGSTSSGGGTAAETLKNFVRVTLKEDGSKNWPTSTKSTGAESDTKNDNAKAVAKDLVEKLSSEEKTIVAGLLAKTIEGGEVVEMCLSPST
;
A
#
# COMPACT_ATOMS: atom_id res chain seq x y z
N MET A 1 -3.83 3.83 14.52
CA MET A 1 -4.04 3.26 13.17
C MET A 1 -5.30 2.41 13.11
N ALA A 2 -5.46 1.40 13.98
CA ALA A 2 -6.64 0.53 13.97
C ALA A 2 -7.97 1.31 14.08
N TYR A 3 -8.01 2.27 15.02
CA TYR A 3 -9.17 3.16 15.20
C TYR A 3 -9.44 4.04 13.98
N ASP A 4 -8.39 4.56 13.34
CA ASP A 4 -8.50 5.46 12.19
C ASP A 4 -9.10 4.75 10.97
N VAL A 5 -8.76 3.47 10.75
CA VAL A 5 -9.36 2.63 9.68
C VAL A 5 -10.86 2.46 9.89
N VAL A 6 -11.26 2.10 11.11
CA VAL A 6 -12.67 1.81 11.44
C VAL A 6 -13.53 3.07 11.40
N THR A 7 -12.99 4.20 11.88
CA THR A 7 -13.71 5.49 11.90
C THR A 7 -13.57 6.31 10.63
N GLY A 8 -12.76 5.86 9.67
CA GLY A 8 -12.56 6.54 8.39
C GLY A 8 -11.73 7.82 8.47
N GLN A 9 -10.83 7.92 9.45
CA GLN A 9 -9.93 9.07 9.60
C GLN A 9 -8.72 8.95 8.65
N THR A 10 -8.96 9.11 7.35
CA THR A 10 -7.96 8.89 6.29
C THR A 10 -6.66 9.68 6.50
N ASP A 11 -6.73 10.95 6.92
CA ASP A 11 -5.55 11.79 7.10
C ASP A 11 -4.70 11.34 8.31
N ASN A 12 -5.35 10.97 9.41
CA ASN A 12 -4.66 10.43 10.60
C ASN A 12 -4.00 9.09 10.28
N LEU A 13 -4.73 8.22 9.58
CA LEU A 13 -4.21 6.93 9.12
C LEU A 13 -3.00 7.10 8.19
N ALA A 14 -3.09 8.03 7.22
CA ALA A 14 -1.98 8.32 6.31
C ALA A 14 -0.75 8.85 7.05
N ALA A 15 -0.94 9.76 8.01
CA ALA A 15 0.15 10.30 8.82
C ALA A 15 0.82 9.23 9.70
N ALA A 16 0.04 8.27 10.22
CA ALA A 16 0.56 7.15 11.00
C ALA A 16 1.31 6.14 10.11
N LEU A 17 0.71 5.74 8.97
CA LEU A 17 1.34 4.85 7.97
C LEU A 17 2.65 5.43 7.44
N ALA A 18 2.73 6.75 7.26
CA ALA A 18 3.94 7.42 6.80
C ALA A 18 5.10 7.33 7.81
N LYS A 19 4.82 7.09 9.09
CA LYS A 19 5.84 6.89 10.13
C LYS A 19 6.23 5.42 10.29
N THR A 20 5.45 4.50 9.73
CA THR A 20 5.76 3.07 9.70
C THR A 20 6.91 2.80 8.75
N SER A 21 7.88 1.98 9.15
CA SER A 21 8.97 1.58 8.26
C SER A 21 8.43 0.78 7.07
N GLY A 22 9.12 0.83 5.93
CA GLY A 22 8.71 0.03 4.76
C GLY A 22 8.68 -1.46 5.08
N LYS A 23 9.63 -1.94 5.89
CA LYS A 23 9.68 -3.33 6.36
C LYS A 23 8.42 -3.73 7.12
N ASP A 24 7.99 -2.92 8.09
CA ASP A 24 6.81 -3.23 8.89
C ASP A 24 5.52 -3.14 8.06
N PHE A 25 5.47 -2.20 7.11
CA PHE A 25 4.36 -2.13 6.15
C PHE A 25 4.29 -3.38 5.26
N VAL A 26 5.41 -3.88 4.77
CA VAL A 26 5.44 -5.12 3.99
C VAL A 26 5.01 -6.32 4.83
N GLN A 27 5.41 -6.39 6.10
CA GLN A 27 4.91 -7.44 7.01
C GLN A 27 3.39 -7.38 7.19
N PHE A 28 2.83 -6.18 7.39
CA PHE A 28 1.40 -5.97 7.42
C PHE A 28 0.71 -6.45 6.13
N ALA A 29 1.20 -6.01 4.98
CA ALA A 29 0.61 -6.35 3.70
C ALA A 29 0.67 -7.87 3.42
N ASN A 30 1.78 -8.53 3.77
CA ASN A 30 1.89 -9.98 3.70
C ASN A 30 0.89 -10.67 4.63
N ALA A 31 0.64 -10.14 5.84
CA ALA A 31 -0.36 -10.68 6.75
C ALA A 31 -1.80 -10.56 6.18
N VAL A 32 -2.09 -9.45 5.49
CA VAL A 32 -3.36 -9.26 4.75
C VAL A 32 -3.49 -10.30 3.64
N GLU A 33 -2.46 -10.46 2.80
CA GLU A 33 -2.49 -11.42 1.68
C GLU A 33 -2.64 -12.88 2.14
N ILE A 34 -2.01 -13.26 3.27
CA ILE A 34 -2.09 -14.61 3.82
C ILE A 34 -3.46 -14.87 4.47
N SER A 35 -3.97 -13.91 5.23
CA SER A 35 -5.16 -14.13 6.06
C SER A 35 -6.45 -13.85 5.29
N HIS A 36 -6.44 -12.84 4.41
CA HIS A 36 -7.61 -12.31 3.71
C HIS A 36 -7.24 -11.76 2.33
N SER A 37 -6.80 -12.62 1.42
CA SER A 37 -6.36 -12.24 0.07
C SER A 37 -7.38 -11.39 -0.72
N GLU A 38 -8.67 -11.57 -0.48
CA GLU A 38 -9.72 -10.76 -1.13
C GLU A 38 -9.65 -9.27 -0.74
N ILE A 39 -9.15 -8.95 0.46
CA ILE A 39 -8.88 -7.57 0.87
C ILE A 39 -7.69 -7.01 0.10
N GLY A 40 -6.61 -7.79 -0.01
CA GLY A 40 -5.41 -7.42 -0.77
C GLY A 40 -5.70 -7.11 -2.24
N LYS A 41 -6.69 -7.79 -2.83
CA LYS A 41 -7.17 -7.52 -4.20
C LYS A 41 -7.93 -6.19 -4.38
N LYS A 42 -8.38 -5.55 -3.29
CA LYS A 42 -9.13 -4.28 -3.32
C LYS A 42 -8.26 -3.06 -3.06
N VAL A 43 -7.05 -3.27 -2.58
CA VAL A 43 -6.12 -2.21 -2.16
C VAL A 43 -5.00 -2.09 -3.18
N CYS A 44 -4.57 -0.86 -3.45
CA CYS A 44 -3.55 -0.56 -4.45
C CYS A 44 -3.89 -1.12 -5.84
N VAL A 45 -5.17 -1.07 -6.23
CA VAL A 45 -5.59 -1.56 -7.54
C VAL A 45 -5.16 -0.55 -8.62
N THR A 46 -4.20 -0.93 -9.46
CA THR A 46 -3.70 -0.07 -10.55
C THR A 46 -4.82 0.31 -11.51
N LYS A 47 -4.74 1.52 -12.06
CA LYS A 47 -5.80 2.09 -12.91
C LYS A 47 -5.41 2.07 -14.39
N GLN A 48 -6.42 2.16 -15.25
CA GLN A 48 -6.23 2.32 -16.68
C GLN A 48 -5.77 3.74 -17.01
N HIS A 49 -4.96 3.86 -18.06
CA HIS A 49 -4.57 5.17 -18.59
C HIS A 49 -5.61 5.66 -19.62
N GLY A 50 -6.31 6.73 -19.27
CA GLY A 50 -7.40 7.29 -20.09
C GLY A 50 -8.56 6.32 -20.30
N SER A 51 -9.37 6.57 -21.32
CA SER A 51 -10.55 5.74 -21.63
C SER A 51 -10.23 4.47 -22.45
N THR A 52 -8.95 4.17 -22.64
CA THR A 52 -8.52 3.01 -23.46
C THR A 52 -8.85 1.73 -22.71
N PRO A 53 -9.76 0.87 -23.21
CA PRO A 53 -10.11 -0.36 -22.53
C PRO A 53 -8.86 -1.25 -22.51
N SER A 54 -8.57 -1.86 -21.34
CA SER A 54 -7.64 -2.98 -21.13
C SER A 54 -6.15 -2.72 -20.91
N THR A 55 -5.68 -1.47 -20.82
CA THR A 55 -4.27 -1.21 -20.41
C THR A 55 -4.19 -0.63 -19.00
N PHE A 56 -3.89 -1.46 -18.02
CA PHE A 56 -3.65 -1.05 -16.64
C PHE A 56 -2.17 -0.64 -16.44
N GLY A 57 -1.96 0.29 -15.50
CA GLY A 57 -0.62 0.54 -14.97
C GLY A 57 0.00 -0.73 -14.40
N THR A 58 1.31 -0.88 -14.53
CA THR A 58 2.09 -1.97 -13.95
C THR A 58 3.02 -1.42 -12.89
N TYR A 59 3.15 -2.12 -11.78
CA TYR A 59 4.06 -1.75 -10.73
C TYR A 59 5.50 -1.86 -11.17
N SER A 60 6.30 -0.96 -10.62
CA SER A 60 7.70 -0.76 -10.97
C SER A 60 8.41 -0.07 -9.82
N ASP A 61 9.72 -0.02 -9.90
CA ASP A 61 10.52 0.60 -8.85
C ASP A 61 10.63 2.13 -8.97
N SER A 62 10.07 2.71 -10.04
CA SER A 62 10.00 4.15 -10.25
C SER A 62 8.90 4.53 -11.25
N THR A 63 8.27 5.70 -11.05
CA THR A 63 7.26 6.23 -11.97
C THR A 63 7.92 7.02 -13.10
N PRO A 64 7.65 6.73 -14.38
CA PRO A 64 8.13 7.53 -15.50
C PRO A 64 7.72 9.01 -15.38
N VAL A 65 8.60 9.93 -15.76
CA VAL A 65 8.30 11.37 -15.79
C VAL A 65 8.29 11.91 -17.21
N GLY A 66 7.32 12.77 -17.50
CA GLY A 66 7.18 13.44 -18.79
C GLY A 66 6.35 12.66 -19.83
N SER A 67 5.82 13.38 -20.81
CA SER A 67 4.85 12.91 -21.81
C SER A 67 5.41 11.96 -22.88
N ARG A 68 6.66 11.51 -22.75
CA ARG A 68 7.35 10.62 -23.71
C ARG A 68 7.58 9.21 -23.18
N SER A 69 7.05 8.87 -22.01
CA SER A 69 7.13 7.49 -21.52
C SER A 69 6.35 6.55 -22.45
N THR A 70 7.02 5.52 -22.94
CA THR A 70 6.41 4.40 -23.67
C THR A 70 6.01 3.26 -22.74
N GLU A 71 6.19 3.44 -21.43
CA GLU A 71 5.94 2.42 -20.41
C GLU A 71 4.79 2.85 -19.51
N ALA A 72 3.77 2.01 -19.41
CA ALA A 72 2.65 2.19 -18.48
C ALA A 72 3.03 1.69 -17.08
N LYS A 73 4.10 2.24 -16.52
CA LYS A 73 4.66 1.88 -15.21
C LYS A 73 4.25 2.88 -14.13
N THR A 74 4.18 2.41 -12.89
CA THR A 74 3.95 3.26 -11.72
C THR A 74 4.66 2.70 -10.48
N ALA A 75 5.14 3.58 -9.61
CA ALA A 75 5.60 3.26 -8.26
C ALA A 75 4.60 3.75 -7.19
N ILE A 76 3.37 4.11 -7.60
CA ILE A 76 2.34 4.68 -6.73
C ILE A 76 1.23 3.64 -6.50
N CYS A 77 0.89 3.34 -5.24
CA CYS A 77 -0.26 2.51 -4.88
C CYS A 77 -1.54 3.01 -5.57
N GLY A 78 -2.24 2.14 -6.30
CA GLY A 78 -3.41 2.49 -7.12
C GLY A 78 -3.15 3.47 -8.28
N GLY A 79 -1.89 3.66 -8.67
CA GLY A 79 -1.49 4.55 -9.75
C GLY A 79 -1.95 4.08 -11.12
N GLU A 80 -2.11 5.03 -12.04
CA GLU A 80 -2.25 4.75 -13.46
C GLU A 80 -0.87 4.66 -14.14
N GLY A 81 -0.80 3.94 -15.25
CA GLY A 81 0.38 3.98 -16.11
C GLY A 81 0.52 5.35 -16.78
N SER A 82 1.75 5.74 -17.12
CA SER A 82 2.04 7.03 -17.78
C SER A 82 1.57 7.12 -19.23
N THR A 83 1.14 6.01 -19.83
CA THR A 83 0.69 5.89 -21.22
C THR A 83 -0.30 4.73 -21.35
N SER A 84 -1.07 4.68 -22.44
CA SER A 84 -1.98 3.59 -22.79
C SER A 84 -1.29 2.42 -23.50
N SER A 85 0.03 2.48 -23.67
CA SER A 85 0.86 1.48 -24.33
C SER A 85 1.84 0.81 -23.36
N GLY A 86 2.09 -0.49 -23.52
CA GLY A 86 3.05 -1.22 -22.69
C GLY A 86 2.61 -1.49 -21.25
N GLY A 87 1.30 -1.46 -20.97
CA GLY A 87 0.73 -1.83 -19.67
C GLY A 87 0.19 -3.25 -19.61
N GLY A 88 -0.32 -3.62 -18.43
CA GLY A 88 -0.85 -4.94 -18.14
C GLY A 88 -2.29 -5.10 -18.63
N THR A 89 -2.65 -6.33 -19.02
CA THR A 89 -4.04 -6.68 -19.41
C THR A 89 -4.98 -6.84 -18.22
N ALA A 90 -4.44 -6.86 -17.00
CA ALA A 90 -5.19 -6.93 -15.74
C ALA A 90 -4.62 -5.93 -14.75
N ALA A 91 -5.47 -5.46 -13.84
CA ALA A 91 -5.02 -4.63 -12.73
C ALA A 91 -4.13 -5.41 -11.77
N GLU A 92 -3.07 -4.77 -11.32
CA GLU A 92 -2.24 -5.24 -10.22
C GLU A 92 -2.74 -4.69 -8.88
N THR A 93 -2.40 -5.37 -7.78
CA THR A 93 -2.96 -5.07 -6.46
C THR A 93 -1.86 -4.97 -5.39
N LEU A 94 -2.24 -4.91 -4.10
CA LEU A 94 -1.33 -4.77 -2.96
C LEU A 94 -0.14 -5.73 -3.01
N LYS A 95 -0.36 -7.02 -3.33
CA LYS A 95 0.71 -8.01 -3.50
C LYS A 95 1.76 -7.59 -4.52
N ASN A 96 1.34 -7.08 -5.69
CA ASN A 96 2.25 -6.63 -6.74
C ASN A 96 3.00 -5.37 -6.31
N PHE A 97 2.31 -4.44 -5.63
CA PHE A 97 2.92 -3.24 -5.07
C PHE A 97 4.04 -3.60 -4.08
N VAL A 98 3.78 -4.50 -3.13
CA VAL A 98 4.78 -5.00 -2.18
C VAL A 98 5.95 -5.65 -2.91
N ARG A 99 5.66 -6.55 -3.85
CA ARG A 99 6.70 -7.32 -4.55
C ARG A 99 7.61 -6.46 -5.42
N VAL A 100 7.02 -5.61 -6.25
CA VAL A 100 7.75 -4.91 -7.31
C VAL A 100 8.21 -3.54 -6.87
N THR A 101 7.31 -2.77 -6.25
CA THR A 101 7.54 -1.37 -5.88
C THR A 101 8.30 -1.27 -4.57
N LEU A 102 7.93 -2.09 -3.57
CA LEU A 102 8.57 -2.11 -2.25
C LEU A 102 9.71 -3.13 -2.13
N LYS A 103 10.01 -3.89 -3.19
CA LYS A 103 11.10 -4.88 -3.25
C LYS A 103 11.00 -6.03 -2.26
N GLU A 104 9.80 -6.36 -1.80
CA GLU A 104 9.50 -7.39 -0.77
C GLU A 104 10.11 -7.13 0.61
N ASP A 105 11.12 -6.27 0.75
CA ASP A 105 11.76 -5.92 2.02
C ASP A 105 11.38 -4.53 2.53
N GLY A 106 10.68 -3.73 1.72
CA GLY A 106 10.28 -2.37 2.06
C GLY A 106 11.41 -1.34 1.93
N SER A 107 12.50 -1.67 1.25
CA SER A 107 13.68 -0.80 1.08
C SER A 107 13.48 0.40 0.16
N LYS A 108 12.42 0.38 -0.68
CA LYS A 108 12.19 1.41 -1.71
C LYS A 108 10.74 1.84 -1.73
N ASN A 109 10.50 3.09 -2.15
CA ASN A 109 9.19 3.65 -2.44
C ASN A 109 8.21 3.73 -1.26
N TRP A 110 8.66 3.53 -0.01
CA TRP A 110 7.84 3.73 1.18
C TRP A 110 8.46 4.78 2.10
N PRO A 111 7.69 5.77 2.61
CA PRO A 111 6.26 6.04 2.33
C PRO A 111 6.03 6.89 1.07
N THR A 112 7.09 7.30 0.37
CA THR A 112 7.05 8.17 -0.81
C THR A 112 7.62 7.44 -2.03
N SER A 113 6.95 7.57 -3.18
CA SER A 113 7.36 6.96 -4.44
C SER A 113 8.59 7.64 -5.05
N THR A 114 9.26 6.97 -5.98
CA THR A 114 10.45 7.45 -6.71
C THR A 114 10.10 7.74 -8.16
N LYS A 115 10.60 8.85 -8.69
CA LYS A 115 10.55 9.20 -10.12
C LYS A 115 11.63 8.42 -10.88
N SER A 116 11.42 8.19 -12.17
CA SER A 116 12.41 7.54 -13.06
C SER A 116 13.76 8.28 -13.15
N THR A 117 13.83 9.55 -12.75
CA THR A 117 15.08 10.30 -12.59
C THR A 117 15.90 9.89 -11.35
N GLY A 118 15.37 8.99 -10.52
CA GLY A 118 15.97 8.57 -9.24
C GLY A 118 15.62 9.48 -8.06
N ALA A 119 14.98 10.63 -8.31
CA ALA A 119 14.52 11.53 -7.25
C ALA A 119 13.22 11.04 -6.62
N GLU A 120 13.02 11.27 -5.32
CA GLU A 120 11.72 11.07 -4.69
C GLU A 120 10.64 11.96 -5.34
N SER A 121 9.40 11.49 -5.28
CA SER A 121 8.20 12.24 -5.67
C SER A 121 8.13 13.58 -4.93
N ASP A 122 7.66 14.61 -5.64
CA ASP A 122 7.43 15.93 -5.05
C ASP A 122 6.21 15.90 -4.11
N THR A 123 5.33 14.90 -4.28
CA THR A 123 4.21 14.64 -3.38
C THR A 123 4.67 13.73 -2.25
N LYS A 124 5.08 14.32 -1.13
CA LYS A 124 5.50 13.56 0.05
C LYS A 124 4.39 12.66 0.58
N ASN A 125 4.78 11.44 0.96
CA ASN A 125 3.95 10.38 1.51
C ASN A 125 2.81 9.93 0.58
N ASP A 126 2.99 10.05 -0.73
CA ASP A 126 1.99 9.67 -1.73
C ASP A 126 1.52 8.22 -1.59
N ASN A 127 2.43 7.27 -1.35
CA ASN A 127 2.09 5.87 -1.15
C ASN A 127 1.35 5.63 0.18
N ALA A 128 1.80 6.22 1.28
CA ALA A 128 1.09 6.09 2.56
C ALA A 128 -0.33 6.68 2.49
N LYS A 129 -0.50 7.83 1.82
CA LYS A 129 -1.82 8.45 1.58
C LYS A 129 -2.71 7.59 0.69
N ALA A 130 -2.16 7.04 -0.39
CA ALA A 130 -2.91 6.19 -1.31
C ALA A 130 -3.39 4.90 -0.62
N VAL A 131 -2.53 4.24 0.15
CA VAL A 131 -2.91 3.07 0.96
C VAL A 131 -3.99 3.43 1.98
N ALA A 132 -3.80 4.50 2.76
CA ALA A 132 -4.79 4.93 3.75
C ALA A 132 -6.17 5.15 3.12
N LYS A 133 -6.19 5.81 1.95
CA LYS A 133 -7.41 6.06 1.19
C LYS A 133 -8.09 4.75 0.79
N ASP A 134 -7.36 3.80 0.23
CA ASP A 134 -7.94 2.52 -0.19
C ASP A 134 -8.47 1.71 1.00
N LEU A 135 -7.75 1.68 2.13
CA LEU A 135 -8.20 1.00 3.35
C LEU A 135 -9.51 1.60 3.91
N VAL A 136 -9.72 2.90 3.76
CA VAL A 136 -10.93 3.58 4.23
C VAL A 136 -12.07 3.55 3.21
N GLU A 137 -11.79 3.69 1.91
CA GLU A 137 -12.83 3.87 0.90
C GLU A 137 -13.23 2.58 0.17
N LYS A 138 -12.33 1.58 0.06
CA LYS A 138 -12.57 0.38 -0.75
C LYS A 138 -13.07 -0.82 0.05
N LEU A 139 -12.91 -0.77 1.37
CA LEU A 139 -13.23 -1.86 2.26
C LEU A 139 -14.60 -1.68 2.90
N SER A 140 -15.32 -2.80 3.09
CA SER A 140 -16.52 -2.84 3.92
C SER A 140 -16.19 -2.60 5.39
N SER A 141 -17.20 -2.34 6.23
CA SER A 141 -16.99 -2.18 7.67
C SER A 141 -16.34 -3.42 8.32
N GLU A 142 -16.68 -4.63 7.87
CA GLU A 142 -16.10 -5.88 8.37
C GLU A 142 -14.64 -6.02 7.95
N GLU A 143 -14.33 -5.73 6.68
CA GLU A 143 -12.97 -5.75 6.15
C GLU A 143 -12.07 -4.72 6.84
N LYS A 144 -12.63 -3.55 7.19
CA LYS A 144 -11.94 -2.53 7.99
C LYS A 144 -11.60 -3.03 9.38
N THR A 145 -12.51 -3.72 10.06
CA THR A 145 -12.24 -4.30 11.39
C THR A 145 -11.12 -5.34 11.32
N ILE A 146 -11.10 -6.18 10.28
CA ILE A 146 -10.04 -7.16 10.04
C ILE A 146 -8.69 -6.45 9.85
N VAL A 147 -8.63 -5.47 8.95
CA VAL A 147 -7.41 -4.70 8.67
C VAL A 147 -6.92 -3.96 9.92
N ALA A 148 -7.83 -3.37 10.69
CA ALA A 148 -7.50 -2.71 11.94
C ALA A 148 -6.83 -3.67 12.94
N GLY A 149 -7.36 -4.90 13.07
CA GLY A 149 -6.75 -5.95 13.89
C GLY A 149 -5.36 -6.37 13.39
N LEU A 150 -5.18 -6.49 12.07
CA LEU A 150 -3.87 -6.80 11.48
C LEU A 150 -2.86 -5.68 11.72
N LEU A 151 -3.24 -4.41 11.50
CA LEU A 151 -2.38 -3.25 11.78
C LEU A 151 -1.93 -3.20 13.24
N ALA A 152 -2.86 -3.45 14.17
CA ALA A 152 -2.54 -3.49 15.60
C ALA A 152 -1.52 -4.59 15.91
N LYS A 153 -1.68 -5.77 15.31
CA LYS A 153 -0.80 -6.91 15.52
C LYS A 153 0.61 -6.73 14.91
N THR A 154 0.70 -6.13 13.72
CA THR A 154 1.96 -6.08 12.95
C THR A 154 2.75 -4.80 13.11
N ILE A 155 2.10 -3.66 13.37
CA ILE A 155 2.75 -2.34 13.35
C ILE A 155 2.67 -1.62 14.69
N GLU A 156 1.55 -1.73 15.43
CA GLU A 156 1.39 -1.02 16.70
C GLU A 156 2.02 -1.76 17.90
N GLY A 157 2.56 -2.97 17.67
CA GLY A 157 3.22 -3.78 18.69
C GLY A 157 2.30 -4.84 19.27
N GLY A 158 2.32 -6.02 18.66
CA GLY A 158 1.85 -7.25 19.31
C GLY A 158 2.87 -7.78 20.31
N GLU A 159 3.33 -6.97 21.28
CA GLU A 159 3.87 -7.54 22.51
C GLU A 159 2.66 -7.97 23.34
N VAL A 160 2.26 -9.23 23.19
CA VAL A 160 1.49 -9.90 24.23
C VAL A 160 2.43 -9.95 25.43
N VAL A 161 2.28 -8.97 26.34
CA VAL A 161 2.88 -9.05 27.67
C VAL A 161 2.38 -10.36 28.27
N GLU A 162 3.30 -11.31 28.42
CA GLU A 162 3.09 -12.52 29.19
C GLU A 162 2.86 -12.09 30.64
N MET A 163 1.61 -11.86 31.01
CA MET A 163 1.21 -11.56 32.38
C MET A 163 1.16 -12.87 33.17
N CYS A 164 2.31 -13.51 33.34
CA CYS A 164 2.46 -14.60 34.31
C CYS A 164 2.83 -14.01 35.67
N LEU A 165 1.76 -13.72 36.43
CA LEU A 165 1.62 -13.94 37.87
C LEU A 165 2.91 -14.07 38.69
N SER A 166 3.18 -13.08 39.53
CA SER A 166 4.04 -13.23 40.70
C SER A 166 3.55 -14.42 41.55
N PRO A 167 4.38 -15.43 41.87
CA PRO A 167 4.10 -16.27 43.01
C PRO A 167 4.54 -15.49 44.26
N SER A 168 3.56 -14.88 44.93
CA SER A 168 3.71 -14.59 46.35
C SER A 168 3.81 -15.91 47.10
N THR A 169 5.00 -16.26 47.58
CA THR A 169 5.22 -17.08 48.79
C THR A 169 6.54 -16.71 49.40
#